data_AF-A0A3D4EQ28-F1
#
_entry.id   AF-A0A3D4EQ28-F1
#
_cell.length_a   1.000
_cell.length_b   1.000
_cell.length_c   1.000
_cell.angle_alpha   90.00
_cell.angle_beta   90.00
_cell.angle_gamma   90.00
#
_symmetry.space_group_name_H-M   'P 1'
#
loop_
_entity.id
_entity.type
_entity.pdbx_description
1 polymer ?
#
loop_
_entity_poly.entity_id
_entity_poly.type
_entity_poly.pdbx_seq_one_letter_code
_entity_poly.pdbx_strand_id
1 'polypeptide(L)'
;RLRPVLLTAITTVLGLIPLAVGLNIDFFGLFTDYDAGIYIGGDNVIFWGPLAWTVIFGLVFATFLTLVIVPVMFYLTNRAKVKFSEKRKVREEQKQQAKLAAASEDSES
;
A
#
# COMPACT_ATOMS: atom_id res chain seq x y z
N ARG A 1 -1.30 -8.22 -8.34
CA ARG A 1 -1.49 -7.24 -7.23
C ARG A 1 -2.59 -6.22 -7.53
N LEU A 2 -2.89 -5.89 -8.80
CA LEU A 2 -3.95 -4.94 -9.18
C LEU A 2 -5.36 -5.35 -8.75
N ARG A 3 -5.73 -6.63 -8.94
CA ARG A 3 -7.10 -7.12 -8.70
C ARG A 3 -7.61 -6.90 -7.27
N PRO A 4 -6.86 -7.21 -6.21
CA PRO A 4 -7.33 -6.97 -4.84
C PRO A 4 -7.41 -5.49 -4.45
N VAL A 5 -6.51 -4.63 -4.93
CA VAL A 5 -6.46 -3.20 -4.54
C VAL A 5 -7.63 -2.42 -5.15
N LEU A 6 -7.93 -2.64 -6.44
CA LEU A 6 -9.09 -2.01 -7.06
C LEU A 6 -10.40 -2.47 -6.40
N LEU A 7 -10.50 -3.75 -6.03
CA LEU A 7 -11.69 -4.29 -5.38
C LEU A 7 -11.92 -3.62 -4.01
N THR A 8 -10.89 -3.48 -3.19
CA THR A 8 -11.00 -2.79 -1.89
C THR A 8 -11.41 -1.34 -2.07
N ALA A 9 -10.78 -0.61 -3.00
CA ALA A 9 -11.11 0.78 -3.25
C ALA A 9 -12.56 0.94 -3.72
N ILE A 10 -13.02 0.13 -4.68
CA ILE A 10 -14.39 0.17 -5.18
C ILE A 10 -15.38 -0.19 -4.06
N THR A 11 -15.10 -1.23 -3.26
CA THR A 11 -15.97 -1.60 -2.13
C THR A 11 -16.07 -0.48 -1.09
N THR A 12 -14.97 0.20 -0.77
CA THR A 12 -14.99 1.35 0.15
C THR A 12 -15.77 2.53 -0.43
N VAL A 13 -15.60 2.83 -1.72
CA VAL A 13 -16.38 3.88 -2.40
C VAL A 13 -17.86 3.53 -2.36
N LEU A 14 -18.24 2.29 -2.73
CA LEU A 14 -19.63 1.83 -2.72
C LEU A 14 -20.25 1.85 -1.31
N GLY A 15 -19.51 1.47 -0.27
CA GLY A 15 -19.99 1.52 1.12
C GLY A 15 -20.13 2.93 1.68
N LEU A 16 -19.38 3.90 1.13
CA LEU A 16 -19.45 5.31 1.54
C LEU A 16 -20.49 6.12 0.77
N ILE A 17 -20.96 5.67 -0.39
CA ILE A 17 -22.00 6.36 -1.18
C ILE A 17 -23.29 6.62 -0.37
N PRO A 18 -23.87 5.65 0.37
CA PRO A 18 -25.10 5.88 1.14
C PRO A 18 -24.92 6.96 2.22
N LEU A 19 -23.75 6.97 2.86
CA LEU A 19 -23.36 7.98 3.86
C LEU A 19 -23.09 9.35 3.23
N ALA A 20 -22.47 9.39 2.05
CA ALA A 20 -22.14 10.62 1.32
C ALA A 20 -23.39 11.32 0.75
N VAL A 21 -24.38 10.54 0.31
CA VAL A 21 -25.67 11.05 -0.20
C VAL A 21 -26.57 11.53 0.94
N GLY A 22 -26.29 11.12 2.18
CA GLY A 22 -26.94 11.68 3.35
C GLY A 22 -28.31 11.08 3.67
N LEU A 23 -28.53 9.81 3.31
CA LEU A 23 -29.65 9.02 3.80
C LEU A 23 -29.39 8.72 5.28
N ASN A 24 -29.95 9.53 6.18
CA ASN A 24 -30.01 9.18 7.60
C ASN A 24 -31.22 8.27 7.79
N ILE A 25 -30.96 6.98 7.98
CA ILE A 25 -31.95 6.04 8.47
C ILE A 25 -32.02 6.29 9.97
N ASP A 26 -33.21 6.58 10.50
CA ASP A 26 -33.40 6.61 11.95
C ASP A 26 -33.27 5.19 12.48
N PHE A 27 -32.04 4.75 12.79
CA PHE A 27 -31.84 3.41 13.35
C PHE A 27 -32.55 3.25 14.70
N PHE A 28 -32.73 4.34 15.45
CA PHE A 28 -33.39 4.30 16.75
C PHE A 28 -34.89 4.06 16.57
N GLY A 29 -35.55 4.86 15.72
CA GLY A 29 -36.93 4.67 15.28
C GLY A 29 -37.17 3.35 14.52
N LEU A 30 -36.18 2.85 13.77
CA LEU A 30 -36.24 1.56 13.07
C LEU A 30 -36.26 0.39 14.06
N PHE A 31 -35.57 0.50 15.20
CA PHE A 31 -35.55 -0.54 16.25
C PHE A 31 -36.68 -0.39 17.27
N THR A 32 -37.20 0.82 17.51
CA THR A 32 -38.30 1.06 18.48
C THR A 32 -39.69 1.03 17.84
N ASP A 33 -39.85 1.66 16.67
CA ASP A 33 -41.15 1.91 16.02
C ASP A 33 -41.28 1.24 14.64
N TYR A 34 -40.26 0.50 14.20
CA TYR A 34 -40.19 -0.12 12.86
C TYR A 34 -40.31 0.89 11.70
N ASP A 35 -40.13 2.18 11.98
CA ASP A 35 -40.14 3.24 11.00
C ASP A 35 -38.69 3.62 10.64
N ALA A 36 -38.33 3.39 9.39
CA ALA A 36 -36.98 3.67 8.89
C ALA A 36 -36.68 5.17 8.77
N GLY A 37 -37.70 6.04 8.91
CA GLY A 37 -37.54 7.49 9.04
C GLY A 37 -36.44 8.05 8.14
N ILE A 38 -36.57 7.84 6.82
CA ILE A 38 -35.51 8.20 5.88
C ILE A 38 -35.54 9.71 5.68
N TYR A 39 -34.65 10.44 6.38
CA TYR A 39 -34.53 11.88 6.26
C TYR A 39 -33.30 12.23 5.42
N ILE A 40 -33.52 13.00 4.35
CA ILE A 40 -32.46 13.59 3.52
C ILE A 40 -32.24 15.02 4.03
N GLY A 41 -31.11 15.27 4.72
CA GLY A 41 -30.72 16.61 5.19
C GLY A 41 -30.66 16.84 6.71
N GLY A 42 -30.30 15.83 7.52
CA GLY A 42 -29.93 16.04 8.93
C GLY A 42 -28.45 16.44 9.12
N ASP A 43 -28.09 16.96 10.30
CA ASP A 43 -26.73 17.43 10.65
C ASP A 43 -25.61 16.43 10.30
N ASN A 44 -25.94 15.13 10.31
CA ASN A 44 -25.02 14.07 9.93
C ASN A 44 -24.44 14.25 8.51
N VAL A 45 -25.22 14.67 7.52
CA VAL A 45 -24.73 14.79 6.13
C VAL A 45 -23.64 15.87 6.00
N ILE A 46 -23.70 16.90 6.85
CA ILE A 46 -22.76 18.04 6.87
C ILE A 46 -21.36 17.58 7.30
N PHE A 47 -21.27 16.60 8.20
CA PHE A 47 -19.99 16.04 8.65
C PHE A 47 -19.54 14.87 7.77
N TRP A 48 -20.44 13.95 7.43
CA TRP A 48 -20.09 12.72 6.72
C TRP A 48 -19.87 12.91 5.22
N GLY A 49 -20.53 13.88 4.58
CA GLY A 49 -20.37 14.19 3.16
C GLY A 49 -18.93 14.57 2.78
N PRO A 50 -18.33 15.60 3.41
CA PRO A 50 -16.96 16.01 3.12
C PRO A 50 -15.92 14.93 3.45
N LEU A 51 -16.13 14.15 4.51
CA LEU A 51 -15.24 13.06 4.90
C LEU A 51 -15.25 11.92 3.87
N ALA A 52 -16.44 11.49 3.44
CA ALA A 52 -16.56 10.46 2.43
C ALA A 52 -15.89 10.89 1.11
N TRP A 53 -16.12 12.13 0.67
CA TRP A 53 -15.48 12.68 -0.53
C TRP A 53 -13.95 12.67 -0.42
N THR A 54 -13.42 13.07 0.74
CA THR A 54 -11.97 13.07 1.02
C THR A 54 -11.38 11.66 0.92
N VAL A 55 -12.04 10.66 1.50
CA VAL A 55 -11.58 9.27 1.48
C VAL A 55 -11.64 8.69 0.05
N ILE A 56 -12.71 8.96 -0.69
CA ILE A 56 -12.86 8.50 -2.08
C ILE A 56 -11.72 9.06 -2.93
N PHE A 57 -11.47 10.36 -2.90
CA PHE A 57 -10.38 10.98 -3.65
C PHE A 57 -9.01 10.46 -3.21
N GLY A 58 -8.78 10.36 -1.90
CA GLY A 58 -7.53 9.86 -1.34
C GLY A 58 -7.23 8.42 -1.76
N LEU A 59 -8.23 7.54 -1.72
CA LEU A 59 -8.08 6.14 -2.14
C LEU A 59 -7.83 6.03 -3.64
N VAL A 60 -8.61 6.73 -4.47
CA VAL A 60 -8.37 6.72 -5.92
C VAL A 60 -6.94 7.19 -6.21
N PHE A 61 -6.50 8.32 -5.64
CA PHE A 61 -5.13 8.79 -5.82
C PHE A 61 -4.07 7.80 -5.29
N ALA A 62 -4.28 7.26 -4.09
CA ALA A 62 -3.36 6.31 -3.47
C ALA A 62 -3.27 4.99 -4.24
N THR A 63 -4.36 4.52 -4.85
CA THR A 63 -4.32 3.31 -5.70
C THR A 63 -3.41 3.50 -6.90
N PHE A 64 -3.55 4.61 -7.65
CA PHE A 64 -2.64 4.93 -8.74
C PHE A 64 -1.19 5.08 -8.26
N LEU A 65 -0.98 5.78 -7.15
CA LEU A 65 0.34 5.98 -6.58
C LEU A 65 1.00 4.65 -6.19
N THR A 66 0.24 3.73 -5.59
CA THR A 66 0.71 2.39 -5.19
C THR A 66 1.09 1.55 -6.40
N LEU A 67 0.33 1.62 -7.50
CA LEU A 67 0.65 0.91 -8.74
C LEU A 67 2.01 1.30 -9.32
N VAL A 68 2.45 2.54 -9.09
CA VAL A 68 3.76 3.03 -9.55
C VAL A 68 4.85 2.81 -8.49
N ILE A 69 4.58 3.13 -7.23
CA ILE A 69 5.57 3.01 -6.14
C ILE A 69 6.01 1.57 -5.94
N VAL A 70 5.08 0.61 -5.91
CA VAL A 70 5.40 -0.80 -5.63
C VAL A 70 6.41 -1.38 -6.63
N PRO A 71 6.23 -1.28 -7.96
CA PRO A 71 7.21 -1.79 -8.92
C PRO A 71 8.53 -1.02 -8.88
N VAL A 72 8.50 0.30 -8.66
CA VAL A 72 9.72 1.12 -8.56
C VAL A 72 10.55 0.72 -7.34
N MET A 73 9.91 0.58 -6.18
CA MET A 73 10.53 0.10 -4.94
C MET A 73 11.14 -1.29 -5.12
N PHE A 74 10.40 -2.20 -5.77
CA PHE A 74 10.87 -3.54 -6.08
C PHE A 74 12.10 -3.51 -7.01
N TYR A 75 12.07 -2.68 -8.05
CA TYR A 75 13.18 -2.52 -8.99
C TYR A 75 14.45 -1.98 -8.30
N LEU A 76 14.31 -0.91 -7.50
CA LEU A 76 15.41 -0.32 -6.73
C LEU A 76 16.02 -1.33 -5.76
N THR A 77 15.18 -2.05 -5.00
CA THR A 77 15.63 -3.03 -4.01
C THR A 77 16.33 -4.20 -4.69
N ASN A 78 15.80 -4.69 -5.81
CA ASN A 78 16.41 -5.77 -6.57
C ASN A 78 17.78 -5.36 -7.13
N ARG A 79 17.88 -4.17 -7.72
CA ARG A 79 19.16 -3.62 -8.22
C ARG A 79 20.19 -3.42 -7.11
N ALA A 80 19.76 -2.90 -5.95
CA ALA A 80 20.63 -2.75 -4.79
C ALA A 80 21.14 -4.10 -4.27
N LYS A 81 20.26 -5.12 -4.20
CA LYS A 81 20.60 -6.48 -3.76
C LYS A 81 21.63 -7.15 -4.69
N VAL A 82 21.47 -7.02 -6.01
CA VAL A 82 22.42 -7.56 -7.00
C VAL A 82 23.80 -6.91 -6.82
N LYS A 83 23.86 -5.58 -6.77
CA LYS A 83 25.13 -4.83 -6.58
C LYS A 83 25.82 -5.18 -5.26
N PHE A 84 25.06 -5.42 -4.19
CA PHE A 84 25.63 -5.83 -2.90
C PHE A 84 26.17 -7.26 -2.94
N SER A 85 25.50 -8.17 -3.66
CA SER A 85 25.94 -9.55 -3.81
C SER A 85 27.22 -9.65 -4.66
N GLU A 86 27.30 -8.91 -5.77
CA GLU A 86 28.49 -8.85 -6.63
C GLU A 86 29.72 -8.33 -5.86
N LYS A 87 29.56 -7.25 -5.09
CA LYS A 87 30.65 -6.72 -4.25
C LYS A 87 31.18 -7.71 -3.22
N ARG A 88 30.32 -8.58 -2.69
CA ARG A 88 30.75 -9.62 -1.74
C ARG A 88 31.55 -10.71 -2.44
N LYS A 89 31.09 -11.20 -3.59
CA LYS A 89 31.79 -12.24 -4.38
C LYS A 89 33.21 -11.79 -4.79
N VAL A 90 33.33 -10.59 -5.34
CA VAL A 90 34.66 -10.04 -5.75
C VAL A 90 35.63 -9.97 -4.56
N ARG A 91 35.15 -9.57 -3.38
CA ARG A 91 35.99 -9.49 -2.18
C ARG A 91 36.41 -10.87 -1.67
N GLU A 92 35.56 -11.89 -1.82
CA GLU A 92 35.88 -13.27 -1.47
C GLU A 92 36.93 -13.86 -2.43
N GLU A 93 36.76 -13.65 -3.74
CA GLU A 93 37.73 -14.06 -4.77
C GLU A 93 39.10 -13.42 -4.54
N GLN A 94 39.15 -12.11 -4.25
CA GLN A 94 40.38 -11.41 -3.92
C GLN A 94 41.07 -11.96 -2.67
N LYS A 95 40.31 -12.27 -1.61
CA LYS A 95 40.86 -12.89 -0.40
C LYS A 95 41.41 -14.28 -0.67
N GLN A 96 40.75 -15.06 -1.53
CA GLN A 96 41.19 -16.41 -1.88
C GLN A 96 42.51 -16.37 -2.67
N GLN A 97 42.60 -15.46 -3.66
CA GLN A 97 43.82 -15.27 -4.44
C GLN A 97 44.99 -14.77 -3.59
N ALA A 98 44.76 -13.80 -2.69
CA ALA A 98 45.80 -13.30 -1.78
C ALA A 98 46.34 -14.40 -0.85
N LYS A 99 45.46 -15.30 -0.36
CA LYS A 99 45.89 -16.46 0.44
C LYS A 99 46.69 -17.47 -0.38
N LEU A 100 46.30 -17.71 -1.64
CA LEU A 100 47.01 -18.63 -2.52
C LEU A 100 48.42 -18.11 -2.85
N ALA A 101 48.56 -16.82 -3.13
CA ALA A 101 49.84 -16.19 -3.43
C ALA A 101 50.80 -16.21 -2.22
N ALA A 102 50.30 -15.90 -1.02
CA ALA A 102 51.10 -15.97 0.21
C ALA A 102 51.57 -17.41 0.51
N ALA A 103 50.73 -18.41 0.27
CA ALA A 103 51.08 -19.81 0.49
C ALA A 103 52.13 -20.34 -0.51
N SER A 104 52.17 -19.81 -1.74
CA SER A 104 53.25 -20.14 -2.69
C SER A 104 54.58 -19.50 -2.30
N GLU A 105 54.56 -18.25 -1.82
CA GLU A 105 55.78 -17.55 -1.40
C GLU A 105 56.47 -18.21 -0.20
N ASP A 106 55.70 -18.66 0.81
CA ASP A 106 56.25 -19.37 1.99
C ASP A 106 56.80 -20.77 1.67
N SER A 107 56.48 -21.34 0.51
CA SER A 107 56.97 -22.67 0.10
C SER A 107 58.27 -22.66 -0.71
N GLU A 108 58.69 -21.48 -1.19
CA GLU A 108 59.94 -21.28 -1.94
C GLU A 108 61.10 -20.74 -1.07
N SER A 109 60.84 -20.37 0.19
CA SER A 109 61.81 -19.93 1.20
C SER A 109 62.22 -21.02 2.17
#